data_AF-A0A7V7WN21-F1
#
_entry.id   AF-A0A7V7WN21-F1
#
_cell.length_a   1.000
_cell.length_b   1.000
_cell.length_c   1.000
_cell.angle_alpha   90.00
_cell.angle_beta   90.00
_cell.angle_gamma   90.00
#
_symmetry.space_group_name_H-M   'P 1'
#
loop_
_entity.id
_entity.type
_entity.pdbx_description
1 polymer ?
#
loop_
_entity_poly.entity_id
_entity_poly.type
_entity_poly.pdbx_seq_one_letter_code
_entity_poly.pdbx_strand_id
1 'polypeptide(L)'
;YDHLSLDDSPTCTFNSDHTSAEYRCALKQLTLLQVQADFFSNALYAPDQLRQRVAWALSQLLVVSGMKDPDMETAHVMARYHNILFEDAFGDFERLLYRVAISPQMGHYLDAVNNDRPDASAGRSANENFAREIMQLFTIGTVELKADGSPILDGSGQPVPTYTQTDIKALARVFTGWTYPPGGKRDGKADKPGTHHSNFAHNPRHYVGEMVTYPNGHDTDGKLLFSSVAFASGQSAQADFAQAIHTLFLHPNVGPYLALHLIRQLVTSNPSPAYVARVAGAFNDNGQGKRGDMKAMLRALLLDPEARSDPRFNLQAGLLKEPVLLVTNLLRALEVQSDGIYVDKWPRRMGQHVYYSPSVFNYYPADYKLPGTSLAAPQFGIHNANTVLARESFIYDLVYNGGLSPYSKFPEAIGTQWDIEPWKALAATPTQLVDRIDERLFGGIMETAMRDTLVEAINAVPSNKPDKRVKMALYLAANAYLYQTSR
;
A
#
# COMPACT_ATOMS: atom_id res chain seq x y z
N TYR A 1 3.37 15.92 -11.57
CA TYR A 1 4.76 16.02 -11.07
C TYR A 1 5.71 16.03 -12.26
N ASP A 2 6.33 17.17 -12.51
CA ASP A 2 7.38 17.29 -13.55
C ASP A 2 8.63 16.54 -13.12
N HIS A 3 9.48 16.14 -14.07
CA HIS A 3 10.75 15.50 -13.74
C HIS A 3 11.72 16.56 -13.19
N LEU A 4 12.14 16.36 -11.94
CA LEU A 4 13.11 17.21 -11.25
C LEU A 4 14.08 16.29 -10.51
N SER A 5 15.36 16.36 -10.87
CA SER A 5 16.45 15.63 -10.20
C SER A 5 17.08 16.51 -9.11
N LEU A 6 17.55 15.85 -8.03
CA LEU A 6 18.22 16.49 -6.89
C LEU A 6 19.44 17.33 -7.32
N ASP A 7 20.11 16.92 -8.40
CA ASP A 7 21.35 17.55 -8.89
C ASP A 7 21.11 18.66 -9.94
N ASP A 8 19.87 18.92 -10.33
CA ASP A 8 19.58 19.55 -11.63
C ASP A 8 18.68 20.78 -11.62
N SER A 9 18.23 21.25 -10.46
CA SER A 9 17.29 22.37 -10.40
C SER A 9 17.87 23.55 -9.62
N PRO A 10 18.52 24.53 -10.29
CA PRO A 10 18.91 25.78 -9.62
C PRO A 10 17.69 26.55 -9.07
N THR A 11 16.49 26.26 -9.60
CA THR A 11 15.21 26.84 -9.17
C THR A 11 14.47 25.99 -8.11
N CYS A 12 14.97 24.81 -7.75
CA CYS A 12 14.39 23.94 -6.72
C CYS A 12 15.52 23.32 -5.91
N THR A 13 16.01 24.03 -4.90
CA THR A 13 17.19 23.63 -4.12
C THR A 13 17.01 23.89 -2.63
N PHE A 14 17.58 23.01 -1.79
CA PHE A 14 17.63 23.18 -0.35
C PHE A 14 18.70 24.20 0.11
N ASN A 15 19.56 24.66 -0.79
CA ASN A 15 20.60 25.65 -0.49
C ASN A 15 20.08 27.11 -0.43
N SER A 16 18.82 27.33 -0.83
CA SER A 16 18.17 28.63 -0.76
C SER A 16 17.58 28.91 0.63
N ASP A 17 17.25 30.17 0.90
CA ASP A 17 16.57 30.56 2.14
C ASP A 17 15.26 29.77 2.33
N HIS A 18 14.95 29.36 3.57
CA HIS A 18 13.81 28.51 3.86
C HIS A 18 12.45 29.15 3.50
N THR A 19 12.39 30.47 3.33
CA THR A 19 11.20 31.21 2.92
C THR A 19 11.14 31.48 1.41
N SER A 20 12.13 31.01 0.64
CA SER A 20 12.22 31.22 -0.79
C SER A 20 11.31 30.27 -1.59
N ALA A 21 11.00 30.64 -2.84
CA ALA A 21 10.23 29.79 -3.75
C ALA A 21 11.01 28.52 -4.13
N GLU A 22 12.33 28.63 -4.23
CA GLU A 22 13.24 27.54 -4.58
C GLU A 22 13.27 26.47 -3.49
N TYR A 23 13.37 26.87 -2.21
CA TYR A 23 13.32 25.93 -1.09
C TYR A 23 11.96 25.24 -0.98
N ARG A 24 10.86 25.99 -1.20
CA ARG A 24 9.51 25.39 -1.26
C ARG A 24 9.38 24.40 -2.41
N CYS A 25 9.93 24.71 -3.58
CA CYS A 25 9.94 23.76 -4.69
C CYS A 25 10.70 22.48 -4.32
N ALA A 26 11.89 22.61 -3.70
CA ALA A 26 12.67 21.46 -3.24
C ALA A 26 11.87 20.58 -2.27
N LEU A 27 11.22 21.17 -1.25
CA LEU A 27 10.37 20.41 -0.34
C LEU A 27 9.24 19.67 -1.06
N LYS A 28 8.56 20.30 -2.04
CA LYS A 28 7.43 19.68 -2.74
C LYS A 28 7.85 18.58 -3.73
N GLN A 29 8.99 18.75 -4.39
CA GLN A 29 9.36 17.92 -5.54
C GLN A 29 10.46 16.91 -5.21
N LEU A 30 11.38 17.29 -4.34
CA LEU A 30 12.58 16.52 -3.98
C LEU A 30 12.44 15.82 -2.61
N THR A 31 11.23 15.79 -2.06
CA THR A 31 10.85 14.93 -0.92
C THR A 31 9.49 14.29 -1.20
N LEU A 32 9.05 13.39 -0.32
CA LEU A 32 7.71 12.80 -0.39
C LEU A 32 6.60 13.66 0.23
N LEU A 33 6.91 14.86 0.76
CA LEU A 33 5.95 15.68 1.51
C LEU A 33 4.67 15.99 0.71
N GLN A 34 4.80 16.44 -0.54
CA GLN A 34 3.63 16.79 -1.36
C GLN A 34 2.81 15.56 -1.72
N VAL A 35 3.47 14.45 -2.05
CA VAL A 35 2.80 13.18 -2.40
C VAL A 35 2.09 12.56 -1.20
N GLN A 36 2.64 12.69 0.01
CA GLN A 36 1.94 12.34 1.25
C GLN A 36 0.75 13.29 1.51
N ALA A 37 0.91 14.59 1.31
CA ALA A 37 -0.19 15.55 1.47
C ALA A 37 -1.34 15.26 0.50
N ASP A 38 -1.05 15.00 -0.78
CA ASP A 38 -2.03 14.60 -1.79
C ASP A 38 -2.74 13.30 -1.39
N PHE A 39 -1.99 12.31 -0.87
CA PHE A 39 -2.59 11.07 -0.37
C PHE A 39 -3.64 11.33 0.71
N PHE A 40 -3.30 12.11 1.75
CA PHE A 40 -4.24 12.42 2.83
C PHE A 40 -5.40 13.30 2.36
N SER A 41 -5.14 14.30 1.51
CA SER A 41 -6.19 15.13 0.92
C SER A 41 -7.19 14.27 0.12
N ASN A 42 -6.70 13.35 -0.70
CA ASN A 42 -7.55 12.43 -1.46
C ASN A 42 -8.33 11.48 -0.53
N ALA A 43 -7.69 10.93 0.51
CA ALA A 43 -8.37 10.09 1.50
C ALA A 43 -9.49 10.83 2.25
N LEU A 44 -9.37 12.14 2.45
CA LEU A 44 -10.39 12.95 3.11
C LEU A 44 -11.50 13.41 2.15
N TYR A 45 -11.15 13.83 0.93
CA TYR A 45 -12.07 14.63 0.10
C TYR A 45 -12.38 14.04 -1.28
N ALA A 46 -11.59 13.10 -1.80
CA ALA A 46 -11.83 12.60 -3.14
C ALA A 46 -13.16 11.82 -3.23
N PRO A 47 -13.94 11.98 -4.31
CA PRO A 47 -15.24 11.30 -4.44
C PRO A 47 -15.10 9.78 -4.70
N ASP A 48 -13.92 9.32 -5.12
CA ASP A 48 -13.65 7.95 -5.56
C ASP A 48 -12.99 7.08 -4.46
N GLN A 49 -13.48 7.17 -3.23
CA GLN A 49 -12.91 6.53 -2.04
C GLN A 49 -12.61 5.03 -2.20
N LEU A 50 -13.45 4.28 -2.93
CA LEU A 50 -13.18 2.87 -3.17
C LEU A 50 -11.88 2.67 -3.98
N ARG A 51 -11.63 3.50 -4.99
CA ARG A 51 -10.41 3.42 -5.80
C ARG A 51 -9.18 3.75 -4.96
N GLN A 52 -9.28 4.79 -4.12
CA GLN A 52 -8.21 5.17 -3.18
C GLN A 52 -7.86 4.01 -2.23
N ARG A 53 -8.88 3.37 -1.63
CA ARG A 53 -8.72 2.22 -0.72
C ARG A 53 -8.10 1.01 -1.42
N VAL A 54 -8.50 0.72 -2.65
CA VAL A 54 -7.95 -0.40 -3.42
C VAL A 54 -6.51 -0.12 -3.86
N ALA A 55 -6.21 1.08 -4.34
CA ALA A 55 -4.84 1.46 -4.70
C ALA A 55 -3.90 1.35 -3.49
N TRP A 56 -4.37 1.75 -2.30
CA TRP A 56 -3.64 1.57 -1.05
C TRP A 56 -3.43 0.10 -0.69
N ALA A 57 -4.47 -0.73 -0.79
CA ALA A 57 -4.34 -2.18 -0.56
C ALA A 57 -3.37 -2.83 -1.56
N LEU A 58 -3.39 -2.42 -2.83
CA LEU A 58 -2.45 -2.90 -3.84
C LEU A 58 -1.01 -2.47 -3.53
N SER A 59 -0.80 -1.28 -2.94
CA SER A 59 0.54 -0.83 -2.52
C SER A 59 1.12 -1.65 -1.36
N GLN A 60 0.26 -2.37 -0.63
CA GLN A 60 0.66 -3.32 0.41
C GLN A 60 1.05 -4.69 -0.15
N LEU A 61 0.69 -4.96 -1.40
CA LEU A 61 1.08 -6.15 -2.14
C LEU A 61 2.29 -5.87 -3.05
N LEU A 62 2.21 -4.81 -3.84
CA LEU A 62 3.14 -4.46 -4.91
C LEU A 62 4.06 -3.33 -4.42
N VAL A 63 5.00 -3.70 -3.55
CA VAL A 63 5.74 -2.77 -2.69
C VAL A 63 6.91 -2.11 -3.42
N VAL A 64 7.01 -0.79 -3.30
CA VAL A 64 8.26 -0.01 -3.46
C VAL A 64 8.44 0.90 -2.24
N SER A 65 9.64 1.44 -2.03
CA SER A 65 9.92 2.29 -0.86
C SER A 65 10.80 3.49 -1.18
N GLY A 66 10.44 4.64 -0.60
CA GLY A 66 11.30 5.81 -0.53
C GLY A 66 12.55 5.59 0.33
N MET A 67 12.60 4.52 1.14
CA MET A 67 13.78 4.17 1.93
C MET A 67 14.91 3.54 1.11
N LYS A 68 14.70 3.24 -0.19
CA LYS A 68 15.73 2.62 -1.04
C LYS A 68 16.95 3.53 -1.19
N ASP A 69 16.74 4.78 -1.60
CA ASP A 69 17.74 5.83 -1.72
C ASP A 69 17.06 7.20 -1.97
N PRO A 70 17.82 8.31 -1.97
CA PRO A 70 17.27 9.65 -2.16
C PRO A 70 16.48 9.87 -3.46
N ASP A 71 16.73 9.11 -4.54
CA ASP A 71 15.96 9.26 -5.78
C ASP A 71 14.52 8.74 -5.59
N MET A 72 14.38 7.60 -4.92
CA MET A 72 13.08 7.00 -4.58
C MET A 72 12.31 7.82 -3.53
N GLU A 73 13.00 8.67 -2.76
CA GLU A 73 12.42 9.60 -1.78
C GLU A 73 11.89 10.91 -2.42
N THR A 74 11.71 10.95 -3.75
CA THR A 74 11.20 12.14 -4.45
C THR A 74 9.75 11.98 -4.92
N ALA A 75 9.01 13.09 -4.89
CA ALA A 75 7.59 13.11 -5.24
C ALA A 75 7.31 12.59 -6.65
N HIS A 76 8.11 13.01 -7.64
CA HIS A 76 7.86 12.63 -9.03
C HIS A 76 8.09 11.14 -9.31
N VAL A 77 9.02 10.49 -8.60
CA VAL A 77 9.28 9.05 -8.73
C VAL A 77 8.15 8.26 -8.08
N MET A 78 7.83 8.59 -6.83
CA MET A 78 6.84 7.86 -6.04
C MET A 78 5.42 8.04 -6.57
N ALA A 79 5.02 9.26 -6.94
CA ALA A 79 3.71 9.54 -7.52
C ALA A 79 3.44 8.69 -8.78
N ARG A 80 4.43 8.51 -9.65
CA ARG A 80 4.28 7.75 -10.89
C ARG A 80 3.99 6.28 -10.63
N TYR A 81 4.70 5.68 -9.68
CA TYR A 81 4.45 4.28 -9.32
C TYR A 81 3.07 4.10 -8.70
N HIS A 82 2.68 4.95 -7.74
CA HIS A 82 1.36 4.86 -7.12
C HIS A 82 0.21 5.21 -8.07
N ASN A 83 0.45 6.02 -9.11
CA ASN A 83 -0.53 6.25 -10.17
C ASN A 83 -0.84 4.99 -10.98
N ILE A 84 0.14 4.10 -11.21
CA ILE A 84 -0.13 2.79 -11.85
C ILE A 84 -1.16 2.02 -11.01
N LEU A 85 -0.92 1.91 -9.70
CA LEU A 85 -1.81 1.21 -8.77
C LEU A 85 -3.21 1.84 -8.73
N PHE A 86 -3.29 3.18 -8.78
CA PHE A 86 -4.54 3.92 -8.79
C PHE A 86 -5.33 3.75 -10.09
N GLU A 87 -4.67 3.88 -11.25
CA GLU A 87 -5.27 3.76 -12.57
C GLU A 87 -5.84 2.35 -12.80
N ASP A 88 -5.04 1.32 -12.49
CA ASP A 88 -5.38 -0.08 -12.72
C ASP A 88 -6.11 -0.75 -11.54
N ALA A 89 -6.46 -0.01 -10.47
CA ALA A 89 -7.18 -0.52 -9.30
C ALA A 89 -8.44 -1.35 -9.63
N PHE A 90 -9.16 -0.99 -10.71
CA PHE A 90 -10.34 -1.70 -11.20
C PHE A 90 -10.14 -2.33 -12.60
N GLY A 91 -8.88 -2.46 -13.01
CA GLY A 91 -8.48 -2.92 -14.34
C GLY A 91 -8.30 -4.42 -14.41
N ASP A 92 -7.29 -4.81 -15.17
CA ASP A 92 -6.91 -6.20 -15.42
C ASP A 92 -5.61 -6.52 -14.67
N PHE A 93 -5.58 -7.62 -13.92
CA PHE A 93 -4.44 -7.95 -13.07
C PHE A 93 -3.17 -8.29 -13.86
N GLU A 94 -3.28 -8.94 -15.02
CA GLU A 94 -2.11 -9.23 -15.87
C GLU A 94 -1.47 -7.93 -16.35
N ARG A 95 -2.31 -6.99 -16.79
CA ARG A 95 -1.86 -5.64 -17.16
C ARG A 95 -1.23 -4.88 -15.99
N LEU A 96 -1.84 -4.92 -14.80
CA LEU A 96 -1.28 -4.29 -13.60
C LEU A 96 0.10 -4.89 -13.27
N LEU A 97 0.21 -6.22 -13.27
CA LEU A 97 1.45 -6.93 -13.01
C LEU A 97 2.54 -6.56 -14.03
N TYR A 98 2.19 -6.49 -15.32
CA TYR A 98 3.09 -6.04 -16.38
C TYR A 98 3.61 -4.61 -16.11
N ARG A 99 2.69 -3.64 -15.88
CA ARG A 99 3.05 -2.23 -15.68
C ARG A 99 3.92 -2.02 -14.44
N VAL A 100 3.67 -2.78 -13.38
CA VAL A 100 4.49 -2.77 -12.18
C VAL A 100 5.87 -3.36 -12.45
N ALA A 101 5.93 -4.55 -13.06
CA ALA A 101 7.17 -5.26 -13.34
C ALA A 101 8.11 -4.49 -14.30
N ILE A 102 7.55 -3.74 -15.25
CA ILE A 102 8.34 -2.96 -16.22
C ILE A 102 8.67 -1.54 -15.74
N SER A 103 8.12 -1.11 -14.61
CA SER A 103 8.37 0.24 -14.08
C SER A 103 9.82 0.39 -13.61
N PRO A 104 10.50 1.51 -13.90
CA PRO A 104 11.85 1.76 -13.41
C PRO A 104 11.91 1.85 -11.87
N GLN A 105 10.81 2.20 -11.21
CA GLN A 105 10.69 2.22 -9.75
C GLN A 105 10.81 0.81 -9.16
N MET A 106 10.03 -0.15 -9.68
CA MET A 106 10.12 -1.55 -9.25
C MET A 106 11.47 -2.15 -9.66
N GLY A 107 11.89 -1.86 -10.89
CA GLY A 107 13.19 -2.28 -11.42
C GLY A 107 14.35 -1.85 -10.52
N HIS A 108 14.34 -0.62 -10.03
CA HIS A 108 15.35 -0.12 -9.10
C HIS A 108 15.19 -0.68 -7.69
N TYR A 109 13.94 -0.75 -7.18
CA TYR A 109 13.69 -1.22 -5.83
C TYR A 109 14.19 -2.66 -5.61
N LEU A 110 13.92 -3.55 -6.57
CA LEU A 110 14.26 -4.97 -6.53
C LEU A 110 15.42 -5.37 -7.45
N ASP A 111 16.22 -4.40 -7.88
CA ASP A 111 17.44 -4.60 -8.66
C ASP A 111 17.23 -5.43 -9.96
N ALA A 112 16.05 -5.30 -10.57
CA ALA A 112 15.73 -5.83 -11.90
C ALA A 112 16.19 -4.90 -13.03
N VAL A 113 16.34 -3.59 -12.76
CA VAL A 113 16.98 -2.67 -13.71
C VAL A 113 18.49 -2.92 -13.73
N ASN A 114 19.08 -2.95 -14.92
CA ASN A 114 20.48 -3.28 -15.15
C ASN A 114 20.87 -4.68 -14.64
N ASN A 115 19.90 -5.59 -14.54
CA ASN A 115 20.15 -7.00 -14.28
C ASN A 115 20.71 -7.66 -15.55
N ASP A 116 22.01 -7.91 -15.57
CA ASP A 116 22.66 -8.49 -16.75
C ASP A 116 22.73 -10.03 -16.68
N ARG A 117 22.70 -10.65 -17.86
CA ARG A 117 22.82 -12.10 -18.08
C ARG A 117 23.98 -12.75 -17.34
N PRO A 118 23.87 -14.01 -16.86
CA PRO A 118 24.99 -14.71 -16.27
C PRO A 118 26.25 -14.69 -17.15
N ASP A 119 27.41 -14.56 -16.53
CA ASP A 119 28.72 -14.58 -17.18
C ASP A 119 29.72 -15.27 -16.27
N ALA A 120 30.01 -16.54 -16.59
CA ALA A 120 30.91 -17.37 -15.81
C ALA A 120 32.35 -16.83 -15.80
N SER A 121 32.78 -16.16 -16.87
CA SER A 121 34.14 -15.59 -16.95
C SER A 121 34.34 -14.41 -15.99
N ALA A 122 33.26 -13.66 -15.74
CA ALA A 122 33.21 -12.56 -14.80
C ALA A 122 32.68 -12.97 -13.41
N GLY A 123 32.36 -14.24 -13.17
CA GLY A 123 31.75 -14.72 -11.93
C GLY A 123 30.37 -14.12 -11.65
N ARG A 124 29.66 -13.64 -12.69
CA ARG A 124 28.40 -12.90 -12.57
C ARG A 124 27.21 -13.84 -12.74
N SER A 125 26.23 -13.72 -11.85
CA SER A 125 24.93 -14.40 -11.94
C SER A 125 23.82 -13.37 -12.16
N ALA A 126 22.69 -13.79 -12.74
CA ALA A 126 21.50 -12.95 -12.79
C ALA A 126 21.00 -12.66 -11.36
N ASN A 127 20.56 -11.42 -11.11
CA ASN A 127 20.00 -11.04 -9.82
C ASN A 127 18.64 -11.73 -9.61
N GLU A 128 18.53 -12.47 -8.52
CA GLU A 128 17.35 -13.27 -8.19
C GLU A 128 16.27 -12.51 -7.42
N ASN A 129 16.54 -11.29 -6.95
CA ASN A 129 15.66 -10.56 -6.02
C ASN A 129 14.26 -10.37 -6.62
N PHE A 130 14.15 -9.68 -7.76
CA PHE A 130 12.86 -9.48 -8.42
C PHE A 130 12.15 -10.80 -8.79
N ALA A 131 12.89 -11.79 -9.28
CA ALA A 131 12.32 -13.10 -9.63
C ALA A 131 11.72 -13.81 -8.41
N ARG A 132 12.37 -13.70 -7.25
CA ARG A 132 11.87 -14.24 -5.99
C ARG A 132 10.63 -13.48 -5.52
N GLU A 133 10.69 -12.15 -5.47
CA GLU A 133 9.61 -11.31 -4.95
C GLU A 133 8.35 -11.36 -5.82
N ILE A 134 8.49 -11.35 -7.16
CA ILE A 134 7.33 -11.42 -8.04
C ILE A 134 6.57 -12.74 -7.88
N MET A 135 7.27 -13.87 -7.66
CA MET A 135 6.64 -15.14 -7.35
C MET A 135 6.07 -15.15 -5.93
N GLN A 136 6.90 -14.89 -4.93
CA GLN A 136 6.55 -15.16 -3.53
C GLN A 136 5.62 -14.11 -2.91
N LEU A 137 5.76 -12.84 -3.28
CA LEU A 137 4.99 -11.75 -2.67
C LEU A 137 3.89 -11.23 -3.59
N PHE A 138 4.14 -11.13 -4.89
CA PHE A 138 3.22 -10.40 -5.78
C PHE A 138 2.20 -11.29 -6.48
N THR A 139 2.46 -12.60 -6.61
CA THR A 139 1.61 -13.48 -7.43
C THR A 139 1.22 -14.79 -6.76
N ILE A 140 2.16 -15.71 -6.55
CA ILE A 140 1.85 -17.11 -6.27
C ILE A 140 2.19 -17.55 -4.85
N GLY A 141 2.68 -16.68 -3.97
CA GLY A 141 3.00 -17.09 -2.60
C GLY A 141 4.13 -18.12 -2.53
N THR A 142 4.37 -18.67 -1.34
CA THR A 142 5.41 -19.68 -1.09
C THR A 142 4.87 -21.11 -1.05
N VAL A 143 3.55 -21.29 -0.98
CA VAL A 143 2.89 -22.60 -0.87
C VAL A 143 1.66 -22.67 -1.76
N GLU A 144 1.41 -23.83 -2.33
CA GLU A 144 0.26 -24.11 -3.18
C GLU A 144 -1.04 -24.04 -2.36
N LEU A 145 -2.05 -23.37 -2.89
CA LEU A 145 -3.34 -23.18 -2.24
C LEU A 145 -4.44 -23.87 -3.04
N LYS A 146 -5.43 -24.39 -2.31
CA LYS A 146 -6.73 -24.71 -2.88
C LYS A 146 -7.47 -23.41 -3.19
N ALA A 147 -8.58 -23.51 -3.93
CA ALA A 147 -9.44 -22.36 -4.24
C ALA A 147 -9.93 -21.63 -2.98
N ASP A 148 -10.08 -22.33 -1.86
CA ASP A 148 -10.52 -21.81 -0.58
C ASP A 148 -9.41 -21.12 0.25
N GLY A 149 -8.20 -21.02 -0.30
CA GLY A 149 -7.04 -20.41 0.36
C GLY A 149 -6.34 -21.30 1.39
N SER A 150 -6.80 -22.53 1.63
CA SER A 150 -6.09 -23.49 2.47
C SER A 150 -4.90 -24.11 1.72
N PRO A 151 -3.79 -24.43 2.41
CA PRO A 151 -2.63 -25.02 1.78
C PRO A 151 -2.93 -26.43 1.24
N ILE A 152 -2.36 -26.74 0.08
CA ILE A 152 -2.23 -28.11 -0.42
C ILE A 152 -1.10 -28.77 0.34
N LEU A 153 -1.37 -29.96 0.88
CA LEU A 153 -0.42 -30.73 1.68
C LEU A 153 0.05 -31.97 0.91
N ASP A 154 1.32 -32.32 1.07
CA ASP A 154 1.89 -33.55 0.54
C ASP A 154 1.48 -34.79 1.36
N GLY A 155 1.98 -35.97 0.97
CA GLY A 155 1.71 -37.23 1.67
C GLY A 155 2.24 -37.31 3.11
N SER A 156 3.07 -36.34 3.53
CA SER A 156 3.59 -36.19 4.90
C SER A 156 2.86 -35.11 5.72
N GLY A 157 1.86 -34.46 5.12
CA GLY A 157 1.10 -33.38 5.76
C GLY A 157 1.80 -32.02 5.73
N GLN A 158 2.84 -31.83 4.93
CA GLN A 158 3.55 -30.56 4.79
C GLN A 158 3.02 -29.74 3.61
N PRO A 159 2.97 -28.39 3.71
CA PRO A 159 2.59 -27.55 2.58
C PRO A 159 3.50 -27.77 1.36
N VAL A 160 2.88 -27.93 0.19
CA VAL A 160 3.61 -28.05 -1.08
C VAL A 160 4.11 -26.67 -1.50
N PRO A 161 5.41 -26.47 -1.79
CA PRO A 161 5.92 -25.19 -2.26
C PRO A 161 5.48 -24.90 -3.69
N THR A 162 5.25 -23.62 -4.01
CA THR A 162 4.84 -23.13 -5.34
C THR A 162 5.98 -23.06 -6.36
N TYR A 163 7.22 -22.94 -5.88
CA TYR A 163 8.39 -22.83 -6.72
C TYR A 163 9.62 -23.38 -6.02
N THR A 164 10.67 -23.64 -6.79
CA THR A 164 11.96 -24.11 -6.33
C THR A 164 13.05 -23.06 -6.55
N GLN A 165 14.24 -23.28 -5.99
CA GLN A 165 15.41 -22.44 -6.30
C GLN A 165 15.78 -22.50 -7.80
N THR A 166 15.46 -23.58 -8.49
CA THR A 166 15.65 -23.69 -9.95
C THR A 166 14.74 -22.72 -10.70
N ASP A 167 13.49 -22.59 -10.26
CA ASP A 167 12.53 -21.66 -10.85
C ASP A 167 12.95 -20.21 -10.63
N ILE A 168 13.45 -19.87 -9.43
CA ILE A 168 14.00 -18.55 -9.14
C ILE A 168 15.16 -18.22 -10.10
N LYS A 169 16.11 -19.14 -10.28
CA LYS A 169 17.24 -18.94 -11.21
C LYS A 169 16.79 -18.82 -12.66
N ALA A 170 15.83 -19.64 -13.09
CA ALA A 170 15.30 -19.58 -14.44
C ALA A 170 14.60 -18.23 -14.70
N LEU A 171 13.75 -17.79 -13.78
CA LEU A 171 13.03 -16.53 -13.88
C LEU A 171 13.94 -15.31 -13.73
N ALA A 172 15.00 -15.39 -12.91
CA ALA A 172 16.02 -14.36 -12.82
C ALA A 172 16.70 -14.12 -14.19
N ARG A 173 16.97 -15.19 -14.94
CA ARG A 173 17.53 -15.12 -16.31
C ARG A 173 16.52 -14.51 -17.29
N VAL A 174 15.23 -14.82 -17.18
CA VAL A 174 14.15 -14.19 -17.98
C VAL A 174 14.19 -12.67 -17.81
N PHE A 175 14.35 -12.17 -16.59
CA PHE A 175 14.35 -10.74 -16.28
C PHE A 175 15.69 -10.01 -16.51
N THR A 176 16.62 -10.61 -17.26
CA THR A 176 17.88 -9.94 -17.62
C THR A 176 17.72 -9.03 -18.84
N GLY A 177 18.62 -8.06 -19.01
CA GLY A 177 18.69 -7.22 -20.21
C GLY A 177 17.70 -6.06 -20.23
N TRP A 178 17.47 -5.44 -19.08
CA TRP A 178 16.65 -4.23 -18.93
C TRP A 178 17.48 -3.08 -18.39
N THR A 179 17.16 -1.86 -18.79
CA THR A 179 17.78 -0.62 -18.30
C THR A 179 16.73 0.48 -18.15
N TYR A 180 17.08 1.56 -17.44
CA TYR A 180 16.23 2.75 -17.33
C TYR A 180 15.79 3.33 -18.69
N PRO A 181 14.62 3.98 -18.78
CA PRO A 181 14.24 4.73 -19.97
C PRO A 181 15.28 5.80 -20.34
N PRO A 182 15.39 6.18 -21.63
CA PRO A 182 16.26 7.27 -22.06
C PRO A 182 15.92 8.60 -21.38
N GLY A 183 16.90 9.49 -21.20
CA GLY A 183 16.70 10.86 -20.69
C GLY A 183 17.25 11.14 -19.29
N GLY A 184 17.82 10.15 -18.62
CA GLY A 184 18.64 10.39 -17.43
C GLY A 184 19.94 11.13 -17.77
N LYS A 185 20.67 11.59 -16.75
CA LYS A 185 21.94 12.31 -16.92
C LYS A 185 23.13 11.54 -16.34
N ARG A 186 24.29 11.65 -16.99
CA ARG A 186 25.60 11.27 -16.46
C ARG A 186 26.48 12.50 -16.40
N ASP A 187 27.17 12.72 -15.29
CA ASP A 187 28.09 13.86 -15.11
C ASP A 187 27.47 15.22 -15.53
N GLY A 188 26.17 15.40 -15.24
CA GLY A 188 25.41 16.61 -15.60
C GLY A 188 25.02 16.72 -17.09
N LYS A 189 25.29 15.73 -17.93
CA LYS A 189 24.89 15.69 -19.35
C LYS A 189 23.79 14.66 -19.58
N ALA A 190 22.72 15.06 -20.26
CA ALA A 190 21.65 14.14 -20.65
C ALA A 190 22.14 13.11 -21.67
N ASP A 191 21.79 11.84 -21.45
CA ASP A 191 21.91 10.81 -22.48
C ASP A 191 20.96 11.18 -23.62
N LYS A 192 21.46 11.22 -24.86
CA LYS A 192 20.60 11.61 -25.99
C LYS A 192 19.54 10.51 -26.22
N PRO A 193 18.27 10.88 -26.47
CA PRO A 193 17.23 9.90 -26.80
C PRO A 193 17.66 9.04 -27.99
N GLY A 194 17.59 7.72 -27.84
CA GLY A 194 17.92 6.77 -28.91
C GLY A 194 19.42 6.56 -29.17
N THR A 195 20.33 7.17 -28.41
CA THR A 195 21.76 6.83 -28.47
C THR A 195 22.12 5.92 -27.31
N HIS A 196 22.24 4.61 -27.57
CA HIS A 196 23.14 3.80 -26.75
C HIS A 196 24.55 4.34 -27.03
N HIS A 197 25.09 5.13 -26.11
CA HIS A 197 26.50 5.49 -26.19
C HIS A 197 27.29 4.18 -26.21
N SER A 198 27.94 3.86 -27.32
CA SER A 198 28.63 2.58 -27.57
C SER A 198 29.69 2.21 -26.52
N ASN A 199 30.04 3.16 -25.64
CA ASN A 199 31.01 3.01 -24.57
C ASN A 199 30.37 2.73 -23.18
N PHE A 200 29.03 2.74 -23.07
CA PHE A 200 28.33 2.51 -21.80
C PHE A 200 27.25 1.43 -21.94
N ALA A 201 27.26 0.46 -21.01
CA ALA A 201 26.34 -0.68 -21.05
C ALA A 201 24.88 -0.31 -20.72
N HIS A 202 24.64 0.56 -19.73
CA HIS A 202 23.28 0.86 -19.23
C HIS A 202 22.98 2.35 -19.24
N ASN A 203 21.71 2.72 -19.41
CA ASN A 203 21.22 4.10 -19.29
C ASN A 203 21.33 4.62 -17.84
N PRO A 204 21.59 5.92 -17.62
CA PRO A 204 21.52 6.55 -16.32
C PRO A 204 20.09 6.49 -15.76
N ARG A 205 19.98 6.66 -14.44
CA ARG A 205 18.70 6.63 -13.74
C ARG A 205 17.72 7.65 -14.33
N HIS A 206 16.53 7.16 -14.67
CA HIS A 206 15.41 7.98 -15.11
C HIS A 206 14.12 7.22 -14.83
N TYR A 207 13.15 7.87 -14.20
CA TYR A 207 11.91 7.23 -13.74
C TYR A 207 10.67 7.65 -14.53
N VAL A 208 10.86 8.30 -15.68
CA VAL A 208 9.76 8.71 -16.58
C VAL A 208 9.72 7.77 -17.78
N GLY A 209 8.71 6.91 -17.79
CA GLY A 209 8.53 5.89 -18.82
C GLY A 209 8.74 4.49 -18.27
N GLU A 210 8.73 3.51 -19.16
CA GLU A 210 9.00 2.10 -18.86
C GLU A 210 10.50 1.81 -18.99
N MET A 211 10.98 0.78 -18.30
CA MET A 211 12.31 0.24 -18.60
C MET A 211 12.37 -0.18 -20.08
N VAL A 212 13.55 -0.02 -20.68
CA VAL A 212 13.81 -0.40 -22.06
C VAL A 212 14.86 -1.51 -22.10
N THR A 213 14.88 -2.28 -23.18
CA THR A 213 15.80 -3.40 -23.26
C THR A 213 17.23 -2.97 -23.54
N TYR A 214 18.15 -3.71 -22.93
CA TYR A 214 19.58 -3.75 -23.24
C TYR A 214 19.92 -5.16 -23.77
N PRO A 215 19.87 -5.38 -25.10
CA PRO A 215 19.97 -6.74 -25.66
C PRO A 215 21.24 -7.50 -25.28
N ASN A 216 22.38 -6.81 -25.16
CA ASN A 216 23.66 -7.44 -24.78
C ASN A 216 23.66 -7.95 -23.34
N GLY A 217 22.78 -7.42 -22.49
CA GLY A 217 22.58 -7.86 -21.11
C GLY A 217 21.52 -8.93 -20.97
N HIS A 218 20.83 -9.37 -22.03
CA HIS A 218 19.82 -10.43 -21.93
C HIS A 218 20.44 -11.82 -22.12
N ASP A 219 20.00 -12.76 -21.31
CA ASP A 219 20.34 -14.16 -21.42
C ASP A 219 19.44 -14.83 -22.47
N THR A 220 20.01 -15.27 -23.57
CA THR A 220 19.28 -15.87 -24.70
C THR A 220 19.21 -17.39 -24.66
N ASP A 221 19.78 -18.06 -23.66
CA ASP A 221 19.68 -19.53 -23.63
C ASP A 221 18.28 -19.96 -23.18
N GLY A 222 17.91 -21.20 -23.49
CA GLY A 222 16.64 -21.76 -23.07
C GLY A 222 16.49 -21.76 -21.53
N LYS A 223 15.25 -21.55 -21.07
CA LYS A 223 14.89 -21.55 -19.64
C LYS A 223 13.68 -22.46 -19.46
N LEU A 224 13.56 -23.07 -18.28
CA LEU A 224 12.42 -23.91 -17.93
C LEU A 224 11.90 -23.43 -16.58
N LEU A 225 10.64 -23.00 -16.54
CA LEU A 225 9.95 -22.55 -15.35
C LEU A 225 8.88 -23.57 -14.95
N PHE A 226 8.72 -23.82 -13.65
CA PHE A 226 7.76 -24.76 -13.07
C PHE A 226 7.84 -26.16 -13.70
N SER A 227 9.07 -26.59 -14.03
CA SER A 227 9.40 -27.86 -14.71
C SER A 227 8.69 -28.13 -16.05
N SER A 228 7.88 -27.21 -16.58
CA SER A 228 6.97 -27.49 -17.69
C SER A 228 6.80 -26.33 -18.68
N VAL A 229 7.12 -25.10 -18.28
CA VAL A 229 7.00 -23.91 -19.11
C VAL A 229 8.35 -23.58 -19.73
N ALA A 230 8.53 -23.95 -20.99
CA ALA A 230 9.76 -23.69 -21.73
C ALA A 230 9.78 -22.28 -22.34
N PHE A 231 10.89 -21.59 -22.12
CA PHE A 231 11.30 -20.39 -22.85
C PHE A 231 12.35 -20.83 -23.87
N ALA A 232 12.05 -20.64 -25.14
CA ALA A 232 12.89 -21.00 -26.26
C ALA A 232 14.20 -20.20 -26.27
N SER A 233 15.27 -20.83 -26.75
CA SER A 233 16.54 -20.14 -26.95
C SER A 233 16.41 -19.10 -28.08
N GLY A 234 17.10 -17.97 -27.94
CA GLY A 234 17.10 -16.87 -28.90
C GLY A 234 15.89 -15.93 -28.78
N GLN A 235 15.00 -16.11 -27.80
CA GLN A 235 13.94 -15.14 -27.52
C GLN A 235 14.51 -13.77 -27.13
N SER A 236 13.78 -12.70 -27.44
CA SER A 236 14.11 -11.35 -26.99
C SER A 236 13.70 -11.16 -25.53
N ALA A 237 14.35 -10.21 -24.84
CA ALA A 237 13.99 -9.84 -23.47
C ALA A 237 12.51 -9.45 -23.32
N GLN A 238 11.92 -8.78 -24.32
CA GLN A 238 10.49 -8.45 -24.31
C GLN A 238 9.60 -9.70 -24.39
N ALA A 239 9.95 -10.67 -25.24
CA ALA A 239 9.17 -11.89 -25.41
C ALA A 239 9.24 -12.76 -24.16
N ASP A 240 10.44 -12.93 -23.60
CA ASP A 240 10.66 -13.63 -22.33
C ASP A 240 9.90 -12.96 -21.18
N PHE A 241 9.99 -11.63 -21.06
CA PHE A 241 9.27 -10.88 -20.04
C PHE A 241 7.75 -11.07 -20.16
N ALA A 242 7.17 -10.86 -21.36
CA ALA A 242 5.73 -11.01 -21.56
C ALA A 242 5.26 -12.45 -21.25
N GLN A 243 6.02 -13.46 -21.70
CA GLN A 243 5.71 -14.86 -21.40
C GLN A 243 5.80 -15.16 -19.89
N ALA A 244 6.76 -14.58 -19.16
CA ALA A 244 6.87 -14.76 -17.73
C ALA A 244 5.69 -14.13 -16.97
N ILE A 245 5.30 -12.90 -17.29
CA ILE A 245 4.14 -12.25 -16.69
C ILE A 245 2.87 -13.07 -16.95
N HIS A 246 2.68 -13.53 -18.18
CA HIS A 246 1.54 -14.37 -18.56
C HIS A 246 1.54 -15.71 -17.81
N THR A 247 2.70 -16.35 -17.70
CA THR A 247 2.85 -17.63 -16.99
C THR A 247 2.49 -17.49 -15.51
N LEU A 248 2.97 -16.44 -14.85
CA LEU A 248 2.63 -16.16 -13.45
C LEU A 248 1.14 -15.85 -13.30
N PHE A 249 0.57 -15.03 -14.18
CA PHE A 249 -0.86 -14.69 -14.18
C PHE A 249 -1.78 -15.92 -14.30
N LEU A 250 -1.40 -16.87 -15.16
CA LEU A 250 -2.15 -18.11 -15.36
C LEU A 250 -1.97 -19.13 -14.23
N HIS A 251 -0.98 -18.95 -13.34
CA HIS A 251 -0.75 -19.88 -12.25
C HIS A 251 -2.01 -20.00 -11.37
N PRO A 252 -2.48 -21.22 -11.05
CA PRO A 252 -3.74 -21.43 -10.33
C PRO A 252 -3.74 -20.77 -8.95
N ASN A 253 -2.55 -20.59 -8.35
CA ASN A 253 -2.41 -20.00 -7.03
C ASN A 253 -2.70 -18.49 -6.95
N VAL A 254 -2.65 -17.75 -8.06
CA VAL A 254 -2.83 -16.28 -8.04
C VAL A 254 -4.22 -15.87 -7.51
N GLY A 255 -5.28 -16.56 -7.96
CA GLY A 255 -6.65 -16.27 -7.53
C GLY A 255 -6.85 -16.34 -6.01
N PRO A 256 -6.61 -17.50 -5.36
CA PRO A 256 -6.74 -17.63 -3.91
C PRO A 256 -5.73 -16.76 -3.14
N TYR A 257 -4.50 -16.59 -3.64
CA TYR A 257 -3.49 -15.75 -3.01
C TYR A 257 -3.92 -14.28 -2.96
N LEU A 258 -4.34 -13.72 -4.09
CA LEU A 258 -4.81 -12.34 -4.19
C LEU A 258 -6.11 -12.13 -3.42
N ALA A 259 -7.03 -13.12 -3.45
CA ALA A 259 -8.27 -13.07 -2.69
C ALA A 259 -8.01 -12.94 -1.19
N LEU A 260 -7.15 -13.81 -0.65
CA LEU A 260 -6.80 -13.79 0.76
C LEU A 260 -6.13 -12.46 1.16
N HIS A 261 -5.19 -11.96 0.34
CA HIS A 261 -4.52 -10.69 0.61
C HIS A 261 -5.52 -9.52 0.64
N LEU A 262 -6.34 -9.35 -0.41
CA LEU A 262 -7.26 -8.23 -0.50
C LEU A 262 -8.36 -8.26 0.55
N ILE A 263 -8.89 -9.45 0.89
CA ILE A 263 -9.87 -9.57 1.97
C ILE A 263 -9.27 -9.09 3.30
N ARG A 264 -8.02 -9.48 3.60
CA ARG A 264 -7.30 -9.06 4.82
C ARG A 264 -6.97 -7.58 4.88
N GLN A 265 -6.87 -6.91 3.73
CA GLN A 265 -6.64 -5.46 3.65
C GLN A 265 -7.92 -4.64 3.69
N LEU A 266 -9.03 -5.19 3.19
CA LEU A 266 -10.25 -4.42 2.95
C LEU A 266 -11.42 -4.76 3.88
N VAL A 267 -11.50 -5.98 4.43
CA VAL A 267 -12.71 -6.48 5.10
C VAL A 267 -12.43 -7.14 6.45
N THR A 268 -11.64 -8.22 6.49
CA THR A 268 -11.42 -8.98 7.74
C THR A 268 -10.11 -9.76 7.72
N SER A 269 -9.47 -9.90 8.89
CA SER A 269 -8.21 -10.65 9.01
C SER A 269 -8.39 -12.17 8.84
N ASN A 270 -9.56 -12.71 9.16
CA ASN A 270 -9.83 -14.16 9.23
C ASN A 270 -11.07 -14.56 8.42
N PRO A 271 -11.04 -14.43 7.07
CA PRO A 271 -12.18 -14.83 6.25
C PRO A 271 -12.40 -16.33 6.24
N SER A 272 -13.65 -16.76 6.06
CA SER A 272 -13.95 -18.17 5.88
C SER A 272 -13.36 -18.71 4.56
N PRO A 273 -13.01 -20.01 4.49
CA PRO A 273 -12.55 -20.63 3.25
C PRO A 273 -13.55 -20.48 2.10
N ALA A 274 -14.86 -20.51 2.41
CA ALA A 274 -15.92 -20.34 1.42
C ALA A 274 -15.94 -18.92 0.83
N TYR A 275 -15.65 -17.90 1.63
CA TYR A 275 -15.55 -16.52 1.14
C TYR A 275 -14.34 -16.35 0.22
N VAL A 276 -13.16 -16.87 0.62
CA VAL A 276 -11.96 -16.86 -0.24
C VAL A 276 -12.25 -17.56 -1.57
N ALA A 277 -12.90 -18.72 -1.56
CA ALA A 277 -13.25 -19.48 -2.76
C ALA A 277 -14.14 -18.69 -3.74
N ARG A 278 -15.13 -17.94 -3.25
CA ARG A 278 -16.00 -17.12 -4.10
C ARG A 278 -15.25 -15.96 -4.75
N VAL A 279 -14.39 -15.28 -3.98
CA VAL A 279 -13.57 -14.17 -4.49
C VAL A 279 -12.53 -14.67 -5.50
N ALA A 280 -11.84 -15.77 -5.18
CA ALA A 280 -10.91 -16.42 -6.10
C ALA A 280 -11.62 -16.90 -7.38
N GLY A 281 -12.84 -17.42 -7.26
CA GLY A 281 -13.70 -17.78 -8.39
C GLY A 281 -13.95 -16.60 -9.33
N ALA A 282 -14.31 -15.43 -8.78
CA ALA A 282 -14.54 -14.22 -9.57
C ALA A 282 -13.27 -13.66 -10.23
N PHE A 283 -12.09 -13.88 -9.63
CA PHE A 283 -10.80 -13.60 -10.27
C PHE A 283 -10.53 -14.58 -11.42
N ASN A 284 -10.81 -15.88 -11.21
CA ASN A 284 -10.54 -16.92 -12.18
C ASN A 284 -11.45 -16.80 -13.42
N ASP A 285 -12.70 -16.38 -13.23
CA ASP A 285 -13.67 -16.09 -14.27
C ASP A 285 -14.68 -15.04 -13.77
N ASN A 286 -14.77 -13.91 -14.47
CA ASN A 286 -15.72 -12.85 -14.17
C ASN A 286 -17.18 -13.14 -14.58
N GLY A 287 -17.49 -14.38 -14.99
CA GLY A 287 -18.77 -14.80 -15.54
C GLY A 287 -18.89 -14.61 -17.06
N GLN A 288 -17.82 -14.18 -17.72
CA GLN A 288 -17.72 -14.03 -19.18
C GLN A 288 -16.52 -14.77 -19.76
N GLY A 289 -15.90 -15.67 -18.98
CA GLY A 289 -14.69 -16.40 -19.36
C GLY A 289 -13.40 -15.57 -19.25
N LYS A 290 -13.44 -14.40 -18.59
CA LYS A 290 -12.27 -13.54 -18.44
C LYS A 290 -11.68 -13.65 -17.02
N ARG A 291 -10.43 -14.12 -16.96
CA ARG A 291 -9.58 -14.14 -15.76
C ARG A 291 -9.02 -12.73 -15.48
N GLY A 292 -8.77 -12.39 -14.22
CA GLY A 292 -8.02 -11.20 -13.84
C GLY A 292 -8.80 -9.89 -13.80
N ASP A 293 -10.13 -9.93 -13.95
CA ASP A 293 -10.98 -8.73 -13.84
C ASP A 293 -11.07 -8.28 -12.37
N MET A 294 -10.29 -7.24 -12.02
CA MET A 294 -10.23 -6.73 -10.65
C MET A 294 -11.56 -6.15 -10.20
N LYS A 295 -12.39 -5.61 -11.11
CA LYS A 295 -13.70 -5.10 -10.75
C LYS A 295 -14.65 -6.22 -10.35
N ALA A 296 -14.65 -7.33 -11.09
CA ALA A 296 -15.44 -8.51 -10.76
C ALA A 296 -15.01 -9.11 -9.41
N MET A 297 -13.69 -9.25 -9.20
CA MET A 297 -13.13 -9.74 -7.95
C MET A 297 -13.50 -8.84 -6.75
N LEU A 298 -13.34 -7.51 -6.87
CA LEU A 298 -13.68 -6.56 -5.81
C LEU A 298 -15.19 -6.53 -5.52
N ARG A 299 -16.03 -6.73 -6.54
CA ARG A 299 -17.48 -6.88 -6.34
C ARG A 299 -17.80 -8.13 -5.53
N ALA A 300 -17.22 -9.28 -5.88
CA ALA A 300 -17.39 -10.52 -5.12
C ALA A 300 -16.89 -10.36 -3.69
N LEU A 301 -15.77 -9.66 -3.50
CA LEU A 301 -15.18 -9.37 -2.20
C LEU A 301 -16.10 -8.49 -1.35
N LEU A 302 -16.49 -7.31 -1.82
CA LEU A 302 -17.19 -6.31 -1.01
C LEU A 302 -18.69 -6.57 -0.87
N LEU A 303 -19.29 -7.38 -1.75
CA LEU A 303 -20.72 -7.72 -1.70
C LEU A 303 -20.98 -9.12 -1.14
N ASP A 304 -19.94 -9.80 -0.66
CA ASP A 304 -20.09 -11.12 -0.06
C ASP A 304 -21.00 -11.07 1.19
N PRO A 305 -21.85 -12.08 1.41
CA PRO A 305 -22.66 -12.16 2.64
C PRO A 305 -21.84 -12.08 3.92
N GLU A 306 -20.62 -12.64 3.96
CA GLU A 306 -19.74 -12.56 5.12
C GLU A 306 -19.28 -11.12 5.39
N ALA A 307 -18.90 -10.39 4.32
CA ALA A 307 -18.50 -8.99 4.37
C ALA A 307 -19.65 -8.03 4.71
N ARG A 308 -20.90 -8.44 4.46
CA ARG A 308 -22.12 -7.64 4.70
C ARG A 308 -22.88 -8.05 5.94
N SER A 309 -22.47 -9.11 6.61
CA SER A 309 -23.11 -9.60 7.83
C SER A 309 -22.93 -8.60 8.97
N ASP A 310 -23.89 -8.55 9.89
CA ASP A 310 -23.76 -7.71 11.08
C ASP A 310 -22.64 -8.27 11.96
N PRO A 311 -21.57 -7.48 12.18
CA PRO A 311 -20.36 -7.96 12.84
C PRO A 311 -20.59 -8.31 14.32
N ARG A 312 -21.71 -7.88 14.92
CA ARG A 312 -22.07 -8.24 16.29
C ARG A 312 -22.35 -9.75 16.44
N PHE A 313 -22.69 -10.44 15.37
CA PHE A 313 -22.95 -11.88 15.37
C PHE A 313 -21.77 -12.71 14.89
N ASN A 314 -20.63 -12.09 14.56
CA ASN A 314 -19.43 -12.77 14.12
C ASN A 314 -18.20 -12.30 14.93
N LEU A 315 -17.85 -13.06 15.98
CA LEU A 315 -16.72 -12.75 16.85
C LEU A 315 -15.34 -12.85 16.16
N GLN A 316 -15.28 -13.44 14.96
CA GLN A 316 -14.07 -13.54 14.15
C GLN A 316 -14.00 -12.44 13.08
N ALA A 317 -15.04 -11.62 12.95
CA ALA A 317 -15.10 -10.54 11.97
C ALA A 317 -14.22 -9.35 12.34
N GLY A 318 -13.90 -8.58 11.30
CA GLY A 318 -13.15 -7.34 11.42
C GLY A 318 -11.64 -7.49 11.35
N LEU A 319 -10.97 -6.37 11.56
CA LEU A 319 -9.52 -6.25 11.62
C LEU A 319 -9.15 -5.04 12.47
N LEU A 320 -7.91 -4.98 12.97
CA LEU A 320 -7.40 -3.74 13.57
C LEU A 320 -7.26 -2.68 12.48
N LYS A 321 -7.77 -1.46 12.70
CA LYS A 321 -7.51 -0.33 11.81
C LYS A 321 -6.01 -0.05 11.83
N GLU A 322 -5.34 -0.28 10.70
CA GLU A 322 -3.97 0.17 10.54
C GLU A 322 -3.87 1.70 10.73
N PRO A 323 -2.71 2.23 11.15
CA PRO A 323 -2.60 3.64 11.53
C PRO A 323 -3.12 4.65 10.51
N VAL A 324 -2.86 4.46 9.21
CA VAL A 324 -3.35 5.36 8.16
C VAL A 324 -4.87 5.38 8.10
N LEU A 325 -5.52 4.22 8.27
CA LEU A 325 -6.99 4.12 8.28
C LEU A 325 -7.60 4.62 9.58
N LEU A 326 -6.95 4.39 10.72
CA LEU A 326 -7.38 4.98 11.99
C LEU A 326 -7.44 6.51 11.87
N VAL A 327 -6.35 7.10 11.39
CA VAL A 327 -6.21 8.55 11.27
C VAL A 327 -7.24 9.10 10.29
N THR A 328 -7.25 8.61 9.05
CA THR A 328 -8.19 9.11 8.03
C THR A 328 -9.65 8.88 8.41
N ASN A 329 -9.98 7.76 9.07
CA ASN A 329 -11.34 7.49 9.55
C ASN A 329 -11.78 8.53 10.60
N LEU A 330 -10.95 8.85 11.59
CA LEU A 330 -11.31 9.82 12.62
C LEU A 330 -11.41 11.24 12.07
N LEU A 331 -10.47 11.64 11.21
CA LEU A 331 -10.51 12.96 10.57
C LEU A 331 -11.79 13.13 9.73
N ARG A 332 -12.21 12.11 8.99
CA ARG A 332 -13.47 12.11 8.23
C ARG A 332 -14.69 12.14 9.15
N ALA A 333 -14.70 11.33 10.21
CA ALA A 333 -15.82 11.25 11.15
C ALA A 333 -16.10 12.58 11.88
N LEU A 334 -15.04 13.38 12.07
CA LEU A 334 -15.12 14.71 12.68
C LEU A 334 -15.20 15.86 11.65
N GLU A 335 -15.32 15.55 10.35
CA GLU A 335 -15.43 16.55 9.27
C GLU A 335 -14.29 17.59 9.29
N VAL A 336 -13.08 17.12 9.60
CA VAL A 336 -11.86 17.92 9.69
C VAL A 336 -11.57 18.67 8.38
N GLN A 337 -11.12 19.92 8.52
CA GLN A 337 -10.51 20.70 7.45
C GLN A 337 -8.98 20.51 7.47
N SER A 338 -8.40 20.07 6.35
CA SER A 338 -6.99 19.73 6.24
C SER A 338 -6.47 19.98 4.82
N ASP A 339 -5.22 20.39 4.69
CA ASP A 339 -4.45 20.37 3.43
C ASP A 339 -3.69 19.04 3.22
N GLY A 340 -3.79 18.10 4.15
CA GLY A 340 -3.02 16.85 4.17
C GLY A 340 -1.55 17.01 4.57
N ILE A 341 -1.03 18.24 4.65
CA ILE A 341 0.36 18.50 4.99
C ILE A 341 0.61 18.04 6.42
N TYR A 342 1.64 17.20 6.59
CA TYR A 342 2.04 16.61 7.87
C TYR A 342 1.03 15.73 8.59
N VAL A 343 -0.09 15.36 7.97
CA VAL A 343 -0.99 14.34 8.54
C VAL A 343 -0.24 13.01 8.75
N ASP A 344 0.73 12.68 7.89
CA ASP A 344 1.64 11.52 8.01
C ASP A 344 2.35 11.43 9.37
N LYS A 345 2.54 12.57 10.07
CA LYS A 345 3.16 12.60 11.41
C LYS A 345 2.50 11.62 12.37
N TRP A 346 1.17 11.46 12.29
CA TRP A 346 0.41 10.59 13.17
C TRP A 346 0.63 9.10 12.85
N PRO A 347 0.31 8.58 11.65
CA PRO A 347 0.53 7.16 11.36
C PRO A 347 2.00 6.77 11.41
N ARG A 348 2.94 7.66 11.06
CA ARG A 348 4.39 7.42 11.21
C ARG A 348 4.79 7.11 12.65
N ARG A 349 4.26 7.83 13.64
CA ARG A 349 4.51 7.55 15.07
C ARG A 349 3.95 6.21 15.54
N MET A 350 3.04 5.63 14.76
CA MET A 350 2.45 4.32 15.00
C MET A 350 3.08 3.21 14.13
N GLY A 351 4.22 3.49 13.48
CA GLY A 351 4.97 2.52 12.68
C GLY A 351 4.58 2.44 11.20
N GLN A 352 3.70 3.33 10.71
CA GLN A 352 3.28 3.35 9.31
C GLN A 352 3.58 4.71 8.67
N HIS A 353 4.79 4.85 8.14
CA HIS A 353 5.26 6.06 7.44
C HIS A 353 4.89 5.95 5.95
N VAL A 354 3.93 6.74 5.47
CA VAL A 354 3.36 6.58 4.13
C VAL A 354 4.47 6.68 3.07
N TYR A 355 4.60 5.64 2.23
CA TYR A 355 5.63 5.46 1.19
C TYR A 355 7.07 5.15 1.67
N TYR A 356 7.29 5.01 2.98
CA TYR A 356 8.55 4.53 3.56
C TYR A 356 8.33 3.11 4.11
N SER A 357 8.14 2.17 3.19
CA SER A 357 8.09 0.75 3.55
C SER A 357 9.45 0.30 4.12
N PRO A 358 9.49 -0.34 5.31
CA PRO A 358 10.75 -0.80 5.92
C PRO A 358 11.32 -2.07 5.26
N SER A 359 10.52 -2.81 4.47
CA SER A 359 10.97 -4.06 3.84
C SER A 359 10.09 -4.44 2.62
N VAL A 360 10.46 -5.49 1.90
CA VAL A 360 9.61 -6.04 0.84
C VAL A 360 8.25 -6.56 1.34
N PHE A 361 8.12 -6.85 2.64
CA PHE A 361 6.85 -7.23 3.29
C PHE A 361 5.98 -6.03 3.69
N ASN A 362 6.30 -4.84 3.20
CA ASN A 362 5.72 -3.57 3.62
C ASN A 362 5.87 -3.29 5.13
N TYR A 363 4.85 -2.65 5.74
CA TYR A 363 4.83 -2.22 7.13
C TYR A 363 4.70 -3.39 8.12
N TYR A 364 4.03 -4.46 7.72
CA TYR A 364 3.78 -5.64 8.55
C TYR A 364 3.57 -6.89 7.69
N PRO A 365 3.99 -8.08 8.15
CA PRO A 365 3.79 -9.32 7.39
C PRO A 365 2.32 -9.66 7.18
N ALA A 366 1.96 -10.05 5.95
CA ALA A 366 0.58 -10.43 5.59
C ALA A 366 0.08 -11.71 6.29
N ASP A 367 0.97 -12.48 6.90
CA ASP A 367 0.73 -13.73 7.61
C ASP A 367 0.99 -13.62 9.13
N TYR A 368 1.22 -12.41 9.66
CA TYR A 368 1.43 -12.22 11.09
C TYR A 368 0.28 -12.85 11.91
N LYS A 369 0.65 -13.70 12.87
CA LYS A 369 -0.27 -14.39 13.77
C LYS A 369 -0.31 -13.69 15.12
N LEU A 370 -1.51 -13.50 15.65
CA LEU A 370 -1.66 -12.93 16.98
C LEU A 370 -1.09 -13.90 18.04
N PRO A 371 -0.11 -13.48 18.86
CA PRO A 371 0.54 -14.34 19.83
C PRO A 371 -0.45 -15.07 20.75
N GLY A 372 -0.23 -16.37 20.97
CA GLY A 372 -1.10 -17.21 21.79
C GLY A 372 -2.39 -17.69 21.10
N THR A 373 -2.57 -17.39 19.80
CA THR A 373 -3.73 -17.81 19.02
C THR A 373 -3.33 -18.39 17.66
N SER A 374 -4.28 -18.95 16.93
CA SER A 374 -4.12 -19.33 15.52
C SER A 374 -4.58 -18.25 14.53
N LEU A 375 -5.04 -17.09 15.03
CA LEU A 375 -5.65 -16.06 14.20
C LEU A 375 -4.59 -15.28 13.42
N ALA A 376 -4.86 -15.06 12.14
CA ALA A 376 -4.13 -14.08 11.35
C ALA A 376 -4.57 -12.69 11.80
N ALA A 377 -3.61 -11.79 11.99
CA ALA A 377 -3.84 -10.42 12.43
C ALA A 377 -2.76 -9.47 11.89
N PRO A 378 -2.61 -9.31 10.56
CA PRO A 378 -1.46 -8.62 9.94
C PRO A 378 -1.11 -7.27 10.58
N GLN A 379 -2.12 -6.42 10.79
CA GLN A 379 -1.97 -5.07 11.33
C GLN A 379 -1.42 -5.05 12.76
N PHE A 380 -1.54 -6.14 13.52
CA PHE A 380 -0.93 -6.26 14.85
C PHE A 380 0.61 -6.40 14.80
N GLY A 381 1.20 -6.68 13.62
CA GLY A 381 2.65 -6.73 13.44
C GLY A 381 3.36 -5.40 13.79
N ILE A 382 2.65 -4.28 13.73
CA ILE A 382 3.11 -2.96 14.18
C ILE A 382 2.34 -2.43 15.41
N HIS A 383 1.54 -3.27 16.09
CA HIS A 383 0.77 -2.87 17.25
C HIS A 383 1.42 -3.36 18.56
N ASN A 384 2.17 -2.47 19.19
CA ASN A 384 2.85 -2.69 20.48
C ASN A 384 2.54 -1.55 21.48
N ALA A 385 3.03 -1.68 22.71
CA ALA A 385 2.80 -0.71 23.78
C ALA A 385 3.10 0.75 23.39
N ASN A 386 4.20 1.00 22.65
CA ASN A 386 4.53 2.36 22.19
C ASN A 386 3.52 2.88 21.17
N THR A 387 3.09 2.04 20.23
CA THR A 387 2.10 2.44 19.22
C THR A 387 0.69 2.59 19.79
N VAL A 388 0.35 1.88 20.87
CA VAL A 388 -0.90 2.10 21.62
C VAL A 388 -0.92 3.51 22.19
N LEU A 389 0.15 3.92 22.88
CA LEU A 389 0.30 5.29 23.40
C LEU A 389 0.32 6.33 22.27
N ALA A 390 0.89 6.01 21.11
CA ALA A 390 0.87 6.89 19.95
C ALA A 390 -0.54 7.07 19.37
N ARG A 391 -1.37 6.03 19.35
CA ARG A 391 -2.79 6.09 18.95
C ARG A 391 -3.58 6.99 19.90
N GLU A 392 -3.41 6.81 21.20
CA GLU A 392 -4.02 7.66 22.22
C GLU A 392 -3.56 9.12 22.10
N SER A 393 -2.26 9.34 21.89
CA SER A 393 -1.68 10.67 21.68
C SER A 393 -2.24 11.36 20.43
N PHE A 394 -2.47 10.63 19.34
CA PHE A 394 -3.11 11.17 18.14
C PHE A 394 -4.54 11.65 18.44
N ILE A 395 -5.34 10.84 19.12
CA ILE A 395 -6.72 11.18 19.47
C ILE A 395 -6.71 12.41 20.40
N TYR A 396 -5.80 12.46 21.36
CA TYR A 396 -5.62 13.63 22.23
C TYR A 396 -5.23 14.88 21.44
N ASP A 397 -4.22 14.78 20.58
CA ASP A 397 -3.74 15.89 19.75
C ASP A 397 -4.86 16.46 18.87
N LEU A 398 -5.68 15.60 18.27
CA LEU A 398 -6.82 16.04 17.47
C LEU A 398 -7.90 16.69 18.35
N VAL A 399 -8.43 15.97 19.34
CA VAL A 399 -9.61 16.36 20.11
C VAL A 399 -9.32 17.47 21.12
N TYR A 400 -8.20 17.40 21.84
CA TYR A 400 -7.87 18.39 22.87
C TYR A 400 -7.04 19.54 22.35
N ASN A 401 -5.99 19.26 21.55
CA ASN A 401 -5.06 20.28 21.05
C ASN A 401 -5.52 20.95 19.74
N GLY A 402 -6.59 20.45 19.12
CA GLY A 402 -7.19 21.06 17.92
C GLY A 402 -6.56 20.62 16.60
N GLY A 403 -5.71 19.59 16.61
CA GLY A 403 -5.07 19.03 15.41
C GLY A 403 -3.66 19.55 15.15
N LEU A 404 -3.38 19.94 13.90
CA LEU A 404 -2.06 20.40 13.45
C LEU A 404 -2.12 21.87 13.03
N SER A 405 -1.22 22.69 13.57
CA SER A 405 -1.04 24.07 13.09
C SER A 405 -0.57 24.10 11.62
N PRO A 406 -0.91 25.16 10.87
CA PRO A 406 -0.31 25.45 9.57
C PRO A 406 1.21 25.25 9.56
N TYR A 407 1.74 24.55 8.55
CA TYR A 407 3.18 24.35 8.49
C TYR A 407 3.88 25.64 8.10
N SER A 408 4.70 26.19 9.00
CA SER A 408 5.36 27.49 8.85
C SER A 408 6.24 27.66 7.60
N LYS A 409 6.68 26.58 6.95
CA LYS A 409 7.45 26.64 5.70
C LYS A 409 6.58 26.70 4.43
N PHE A 410 5.26 26.59 4.56
CA PHE A 410 4.29 26.68 3.49
C PHE A 410 3.27 27.77 3.81
N PRO A 411 3.42 28.98 3.25
CA PRO A 411 2.47 30.08 3.46
C PRO A 411 1.02 29.72 3.11
N GLU A 412 0.82 28.78 2.20
CA GLU A 412 -0.48 28.26 1.77
C GLU A 412 -1.06 27.17 2.68
N ALA A 413 -0.29 26.65 3.65
CA ALA A 413 -0.77 25.59 4.53
C ALA A 413 -1.87 26.12 5.46
N ILE A 414 -2.95 25.36 5.59
CA ILE A 414 -4.06 25.63 6.52
C ILE A 414 -3.98 24.77 7.78
N GLY A 415 -3.12 23.75 7.78
CA GLY A 415 -2.98 22.79 8.87
C GLY A 415 -4.13 21.77 8.86
N THR A 416 -4.42 21.20 10.02
CA THR A 416 -5.49 20.20 10.20
C THR A 416 -6.31 20.56 11.42
N GLN A 417 -7.57 20.94 11.24
CA GLN A 417 -8.42 21.52 12.29
C GLN A 417 -9.83 20.94 12.24
N TRP A 418 -10.43 20.64 13.39
CA TRP A 418 -11.82 20.19 13.49
C TRP A 418 -12.70 21.27 14.13
N ASP A 419 -13.96 21.33 13.72
CA ASP A 419 -14.95 22.24 14.32
C ASP A 419 -15.71 21.56 15.44
N ILE A 420 -15.57 22.10 16.66
CA ILE A 420 -16.23 21.57 17.85
C ILE A 420 -17.66 22.12 18.03
N GLU A 421 -18.02 23.23 17.38
CA GLU A 421 -19.30 23.91 17.65
C GLU A 421 -20.54 23.05 17.35
N PRO A 422 -20.60 22.26 16.24
CA PRO A 422 -21.72 21.36 15.99
C PRO A 422 -21.92 20.30 17.09
N TRP A 423 -20.83 19.86 17.71
CA TRP A 423 -20.85 18.87 18.78
C TRP A 423 -21.26 19.49 20.13
N LYS A 424 -20.83 20.73 20.41
CA LYS A 424 -21.21 21.46 21.63
C LYS A 424 -22.71 21.70 21.71
N ALA A 425 -23.38 21.89 20.57
CA ALA A 425 -24.83 22.02 20.51
C ALA A 425 -25.57 20.79 21.07
N LEU A 426 -24.93 19.60 21.07
CA LEU A 426 -25.49 18.35 21.59
C LEU A 426 -25.11 18.09 23.07
N ALA A 427 -24.14 18.82 23.63
CA ALA A 427 -23.53 18.52 24.93
C ALA A 427 -24.46 18.73 26.14
N ALA A 428 -25.56 19.47 25.96
CA ALA A 428 -26.58 19.65 26.99
C ALA A 428 -27.36 18.36 27.26
N THR A 429 -27.47 17.48 26.26
CA THR A 429 -28.20 16.21 26.32
C THR A 429 -27.23 15.06 26.07
N PRO A 430 -26.65 14.44 27.11
CA PRO A 430 -25.62 13.41 26.96
C PRO A 430 -26.00 12.29 26.00
N THR A 431 -27.25 11.84 26.02
CA THR A 431 -27.74 10.79 25.11
C THR A 431 -27.69 11.22 23.65
N GLN A 432 -28.06 12.46 23.30
CA GLN A 432 -27.99 12.97 21.93
C GLN A 432 -26.54 13.10 21.44
N LEU A 433 -25.62 13.52 22.33
CA LEU A 433 -24.19 13.54 22.00
C LEU A 433 -23.68 12.13 21.72
N VAL A 434 -24.03 11.15 22.56
CA VAL A 434 -23.62 9.75 22.37
C VAL A 434 -24.24 9.14 21.11
N ASP A 435 -25.50 9.46 20.78
CA ASP A 435 -26.15 9.00 19.54
C ASP A 435 -25.41 9.52 18.30
N ARG A 436 -24.96 10.78 18.32
CA ARG A 436 -24.14 11.34 17.24
C ARG A 436 -22.75 10.70 17.17
N ILE A 437 -22.15 10.34 18.31
CA ILE A 437 -20.89 9.60 18.35
C ILE A 437 -21.08 8.20 17.76
N ASP A 438 -22.14 7.49 18.14
CA ASP A 438 -22.48 6.17 17.60
C ASP A 438 -22.65 6.22 16.07
N GLU A 439 -23.41 7.19 15.57
CA GLU A 439 -23.60 7.43 14.14
C GLU A 439 -22.25 7.64 13.41
N ARG A 440 -21.39 8.53 13.93
CA ARG A 440 -20.18 8.98 13.23
C ARG A 440 -18.97 8.06 13.37
N LEU A 441 -18.78 7.45 14.54
CA LEU A 441 -17.59 6.64 14.84
C LEU A 441 -17.85 5.14 14.72
N PHE A 442 -19.08 4.69 14.97
CA PHE A 442 -19.42 3.27 15.08
C PHE A 442 -20.43 2.81 14.03
N GLY A 443 -21.06 3.72 13.27
CA GLY A 443 -22.05 3.34 12.26
C GLY A 443 -23.37 2.84 12.85
N GLY A 444 -23.70 3.21 14.10
CA GLY A 444 -24.96 2.84 14.75
C GLY A 444 -24.96 1.46 15.43
N ILE A 445 -23.78 0.88 15.68
CA ILE A 445 -23.62 -0.43 16.33
C ILE A 445 -22.89 -0.36 17.68
N MET A 446 -22.80 0.82 18.29
CA MET A 446 -22.25 0.97 19.64
C MET A 446 -22.98 0.05 20.64
N GLU A 447 -22.22 -0.67 21.44
CA GLU A 447 -22.76 -1.58 22.46
C GLU A 447 -23.41 -0.78 23.60
N THR A 448 -24.53 -1.28 24.14
CA THR A 448 -25.28 -0.60 25.21
C THR A 448 -24.41 -0.29 26.42
N ALA A 449 -23.54 -1.20 26.83
CA ALA A 449 -22.62 -0.98 27.95
C ALA A 449 -21.65 0.19 27.71
N MET A 450 -21.16 0.35 26.47
CA MET A 450 -20.32 1.48 26.08
C MET A 450 -21.13 2.78 26.08
N ARG A 451 -22.36 2.73 25.55
CA ARG A 451 -23.29 3.88 25.56
C ARG A 451 -23.52 4.40 26.98
N ASP A 452 -23.82 3.49 27.91
CA ASP A 452 -24.07 3.84 29.32
C ASP A 452 -22.82 4.43 29.97
N THR A 453 -21.64 3.83 29.72
CA THR A 453 -20.35 4.34 30.21
C THR A 453 -20.06 5.76 29.70
N LEU A 454 -20.32 6.04 28.42
CA LEU A 454 -20.13 7.38 27.85
C LEU A 454 -21.12 8.40 28.44
N VAL A 455 -22.39 8.02 28.61
CA VAL A 455 -23.40 8.89 29.23
C VAL A 455 -23.02 9.25 30.68
N GLU A 456 -22.56 8.26 31.45
CA GLU A 456 -22.07 8.48 32.82
C GLU A 456 -20.87 9.43 32.83
N ALA A 457 -19.87 9.20 31.98
CA ALA A 457 -18.68 10.05 31.88
C ALA A 457 -19.03 11.50 31.49
N ILE A 458 -19.98 11.71 30.59
CA ILE A 458 -20.46 13.05 30.21
C ILE A 458 -21.18 13.73 31.38
N ASN A 459 -22.02 12.99 32.12
CA ASN A 459 -22.76 13.51 33.27
C ASN A 459 -21.84 13.94 34.43
N ALA A 460 -20.70 13.26 34.59
CA ALA A 460 -19.68 13.66 35.57
C ALA A 460 -19.03 15.03 35.27
N VAL A 461 -19.12 15.52 34.03
CA VAL A 461 -18.65 16.86 33.65
C VAL A 461 -19.81 17.87 33.80
N PRO A 462 -19.60 19.02 34.48
CA PRO A 462 -20.64 20.05 34.62
C PRO A 462 -21.23 20.52 33.28
N SER A 463 -22.55 20.74 33.24
CA SER A 463 -23.29 21.13 32.02
C SER A 463 -22.88 22.49 31.45
N ASN A 464 -22.33 23.38 32.28
CA ASN A 464 -21.75 24.66 31.85
C ASN A 464 -20.35 24.55 31.24
N LYS A 465 -19.83 23.32 31.03
CA LYS A 465 -18.55 23.05 30.34
C LYS A 465 -18.78 22.17 29.11
N PRO A 466 -19.53 22.64 28.10
CA PRO A 466 -19.92 21.84 26.94
C PRO A 466 -18.72 21.38 26.11
N ASP A 467 -17.65 22.18 26.03
CA ASP A 467 -16.39 21.80 25.38
C ASP A 467 -15.76 20.55 26.03
N LYS A 468 -15.72 20.51 27.36
CA LYS A 468 -15.13 19.39 28.11
C LYS A 468 -15.97 18.13 27.99
N ARG A 469 -17.30 18.26 27.95
CA ARG A 469 -18.22 17.14 27.71
C ARG A 469 -17.97 16.48 26.36
N VAL A 470 -17.90 17.28 25.30
CA VAL A 470 -17.62 16.80 23.94
C VAL A 470 -16.24 16.14 23.86
N LYS A 471 -15.19 16.83 24.33
CA LYS A 471 -13.82 16.33 24.24
C LYS A 471 -13.64 15.02 25.02
N MET A 472 -14.19 14.91 26.22
CA MET A 472 -14.17 13.68 27.02
C MET A 472 -14.87 12.53 26.29
N ALA A 473 -16.09 12.78 25.78
CA ALA A 473 -16.88 11.75 25.10
C ALA A 473 -16.17 11.22 23.84
N LEU A 474 -15.67 12.12 22.99
CA LEU A 474 -14.94 11.75 21.76
C LEU A 474 -13.63 11.03 22.08
N TYR A 475 -12.90 11.46 23.12
CA TYR A 475 -11.66 10.83 23.53
C TYR A 475 -11.87 9.39 24.00
N LEU A 476 -12.85 9.17 24.87
CA LEU A 476 -13.18 7.81 25.36
C LEU A 476 -13.68 6.92 24.23
N ALA A 477 -14.60 7.43 23.40
CA ALA A 477 -15.16 6.69 22.27
C ALA A 477 -14.08 6.29 21.24
N ALA A 478 -13.22 7.22 20.83
CA ALA A 478 -12.17 6.94 19.86
C ALA A 478 -11.06 6.02 20.43
N ASN A 479 -10.85 5.96 21.75
CA ASN A 479 -9.92 5.01 22.36
C ASN A 479 -10.52 3.63 22.62
N ALA A 480 -11.84 3.47 22.51
CA ALA A 480 -12.50 2.20 22.76
C ALA A 480 -12.07 1.12 21.75
N TYR A 481 -11.90 -0.13 22.22
CA TYR A 481 -11.48 -1.25 21.35
C TYR A 481 -12.37 -1.39 20.11
N LEU A 482 -13.68 -1.15 20.26
CA LEU A 482 -14.64 -1.25 19.17
C LEU A 482 -14.32 -0.26 18.04
N TYR A 483 -13.87 0.96 18.38
CA TYR A 483 -13.45 1.94 17.39
C TYR A 483 -12.09 1.60 16.78
N GLN A 484 -11.18 1.00 17.55
CA GLN A 484 -9.85 0.63 17.08
C GLN A 484 -9.90 -0.46 16.00
N THR A 485 -10.97 -1.27 15.98
CA THR A 485 -11.21 -2.28 14.95
C THR A 485 -12.17 -1.79 13.86
N SER A 486 -11.93 -2.17 12.61
CA SER A 486 -12.96 -2.13 11.56
C SER A 486 -13.85 -3.34 11.72
N ARG A 487 -15.16 -3.15 11.65
CA ARG A 487 -16.16 -4.21 11.77
C ARG A 487 -17.19 -4.07 10.66
#